data_AF-A0A357G731-F1
#
_entry.id   AF-A0A357G731-F1
#
_cell.length_a   1.000
_cell.length_b   1.000
_cell.length_c   1.000
_cell.angle_alpha   90.00
_cell.angle_beta   90.00
_cell.angle_gamma   90.00
#
_symmetry.space_group_name_H-M   'P 1'
#
loop_
_entity.id
_entity.type
_entity.pdbx_description
1 polymer ?
#
loop_
_entity_poly.entity_id
_entity_poly.type
_entity_poly.pdbx_seq_one_letter_code
_entity_poly.pdbx_strand_id
1 'polypeptide(L)'
;NFNCVETSSTGRILDAVAVLLGFANNERKFKHEAASLLEKNSTIPYKDLHPKITPLAKEGIKGGSSIYILNTTYLFEYLIKNLHKDKKRLAATAQLYLAQGLQEIINLQSATSSTQIILSGGISNNKIISKYFENKKPGSS
;
A
#
# COMPACT_ATOMS: atom_id res chain seq x y z
N ASN A 1 -11.20 -3.41 -23.53
CA ASN A 1 -10.15 -4.08 -22.73
C ASN A 1 -9.84 -5.46 -23.29
N PHE A 2 -8.78 -5.58 -24.09
CA PHE A 2 -8.25 -6.87 -24.57
C PHE A 2 -6.95 -7.15 -23.81
N ASN A 3 -6.78 -8.35 -23.24
CA ASN A 3 -5.61 -8.74 -22.43
C ASN A 3 -5.29 -7.81 -21.24
N CYS A 4 -6.33 -7.27 -20.58
CA CYS A 4 -6.19 -6.45 -19.38
C CYS A 4 -6.79 -7.20 -18.18
N VAL A 5 -5.94 -7.97 -17.49
CA VAL A 5 -6.36 -8.76 -16.31
C VAL A 5 -6.36 -7.87 -15.08
N GLU A 6 -7.49 -7.84 -14.36
CA GLU A 6 -7.61 -7.11 -13.10
C GLU A 6 -6.72 -7.72 -12.00
N THR A 7 -6.13 -6.86 -11.16
CA THR A 7 -5.24 -7.29 -10.09
C THR A 7 -5.35 -6.39 -8.86
N SER A 8 -5.30 -6.99 -7.68
CA SER A 8 -5.23 -6.31 -6.38
C SER A 8 -3.83 -6.36 -5.76
N SER A 9 -2.79 -6.61 -6.58
CA SER A 9 -1.42 -6.82 -6.10
C SER A 9 -0.76 -5.53 -5.60
N THR A 10 -0.43 -5.49 -4.30
CA THR A 10 0.37 -4.39 -3.72
C THR A 10 1.74 -4.24 -4.36
N GLY A 11 2.35 -5.35 -4.81
CA GLY A 11 3.62 -5.31 -5.54
C GLY A 11 3.50 -4.51 -6.85
N ARG A 12 2.40 -4.66 -7.59
CA ARG A 12 2.15 -3.88 -8.82
C ARG A 12 1.97 -2.39 -8.52
N ILE A 13 1.35 -2.04 -7.40
CA ILE A 13 1.23 -0.64 -6.97
C ILE A 13 2.61 -0.06 -6.68
N LEU A 14 3.46 -0.74 -5.91
CA LEU A 14 4.83 -0.28 -5.63
C LEU A 14 5.67 -0.15 -6.90
N ASP A 15 5.55 -1.10 -7.84
CA ASP A 15 6.24 -1.02 -9.12
C ASP A 15 5.81 0.21 -9.93
N ALA A 16 4.51 0.51 -9.96
CA ALA A 16 3.97 1.69 -10.64
C ALA A 16 4.43 3.00 -9.98
N VAL A 17 4.51 3.06 -8.64
CA VAL A 17 5.07 4.22 -7.92
C VAL A 17 6.56 4.41 -8.26
N ALA A 18 7.33 3.32 -8.31
CA ALA A 18 8.75 3.37 -8.67
C ALA A 18 8.98 3.96 -10.06
N VAL A 19 8.17 3.55 -11.04
CA VAL A 19 8.22 4.08 -12.40
C VAL A 19 7.77 5.55 -12.43
N LEU A 20 6.63 5.88 -11.80
CA LEU A 20 6.11 7.25 -11.74
C LEU A 20 7.12 8.25 -11.19
N LEU A 21 7.83 7.89 -10.13
CA LEU A 21 8.81 8.76 -9.48
C LEU A 21 10.17 8.74 -10.21
N GLY A 22 10.39 7.82 -11.15
CA GLY A 22 11.64 7.69 -11.92
C GLY A 22 12.75 6.95 -11.17
N PHE A 23 12.40 6.08 -10.21
CA PHE A 23 13.36 5.18 -9.55
C PHE A 23 13.57 3.87 -10.30
N ALA A 24 12.64 3.52 -11.18
CA ALA A 24 12.72 2.35 -12.04
C ALA A 24 12.34 2.71 -13.47
N ASN A 25 12.94 2.03 -14.44
CA ASN A 25 12.55 2.15 -15.84
C ASN A 25 11.26 1.36 -16.11
N ASN A 26 10.63 1.62 -17.25
CA ASN A 26 9.45 0.88 -17.71
C ASN A 26 9.78 -0.57 -18.18
N GLU A 27 10.97 -1.05 -17.86
CA GLU A 27 11.46 -2.39 -18.16
C GLU A 27 11.96 -3.01 -16.86
N ARG A 28 11.73 -4.31 -16.69
CA ARG A 28 12.24 -5.05 -15.53
C ARG A 28 13.40 -5.92 -15.96
N LYS A 29 14.54 -5.77 -15.31
CA LYS A 29 15.62 -6.76 -15.43
C LYS A 29 15.34 -7.97 -14.54
N PHE A 30 14.69 -7.76 -13.38
CA PHE A 30 14.27 -8.84 -12.46
C PHE A 30 12.93 -8.56 -11.74
N LYS A 31 12.28 -9.62 -11.21
CA LYS A 31 10.88 -9.62 -10.71
C LYS A 31 10.54 -8.58 -9.62
N HIS A 32 11.53 -8.13 -8.82
CA HIS A 32 11.34 -7.25 -7.65
C HIS A 32 12.19 -5.97 -7.68
N GLU A 33 12.81 -5.67 -8.81
CA GLU A 33 13.77 -4.56 -8.94
C GLU A 33 13.13 -3.21 -8.59
N ALA A 34 11.99 -2.89 -9.21
CA ALA A 34 11.32 -1.60 -9.04
C ALA A 34 10.88 -1.35 -7.58
N ALA A 35 10.22 -2.32 -6.94
CA ALA A 35 9.86 -2.22 -5.53
C ALA A 35 11.07 -2.12 -4.58
N SER A 36 12.18 -2.85 -4.86
CA SER A 36 13.40 -2.75 -4.05
C SER A 36 14.10 -1.40 -4.22
N LEU A 37 14.15 -0.87 -5.45
CA LEU A 37 14.71 0.45 -5.73
C LEU A 37 13.89 1.56 -5.07
N LEU A 38 12.56 1.45 -5.10
CA LEU A 38 11.67 2.39 -4.42
C LEU A 38 11.97 2.41 -2.92
N GLU A 39 12.05 1.25 -2.28
CA GLU A 39 12.37 1.14 -0.85
C GLU A 39 13.74 1.74 -0.52
N LYS A 40 14.79 1.37 -1.26
CA LYS A 40 16.16 1.88 -1.04
C LYS A 40 16.28 3.39 -1.18
N ASN A 41 15.47 3.99 -2.05
CA ASN A 41 15.47 5.44 -2.29
C ASN A 41 14.49 6.20 -1.39
N SER A 42 13.78 5.52 -0.50
CA SER A 42 12.82 6.16 0.40
C SER A 42 13.48 6.78 1.62
N THR A 43 13.01 7.96 2.03
CA THR A 43 13.52 8.68 3.20
C THR A 43 12.42 8.87 4.24
N ILE A 44 12.09 10.11 4.60
CA ILE A 44 11.02 10.44 5.55
C ILE A 44 9.72 10.74 4.79
N PRO A 45 8.60 10.11 5.15
CA PRO A 45 7.33 10.35 4.49
C PRO A 45 6.81 11.76 4.77
N TYR A 46 5.99 12.27 3.86
CA TYR A 46 5.06 13.35 4.18
C TYR A 46 3.92 12.79 5.04
N LYS A 47 3.36 13.63 5.92
CA LYS A 47 2.35 13.23 6.91
C LYS A 47 0.96 13.81 6.65
N ASP A 48 0.81 14.54 5.55
CA ASP A 48 -0.42 15.21 5.11
C ASP A 48 -1.35 14.29 4.29
N LEU A 49 -0.86 13.13 3.85
CA LEU A 49 -1.67 12.12 3.15
C LEU A 49 -2.12 11.02 4.12
N HIS A 50 -3.43 10.84 4.23
CA HIS A 50 -4.04 9.76 5.00
C HIS A 50 -4.70 8.72 4.08
N PRO A 51 -4.69 7.42 4.45
CA PRO A 51 -5.40 6.37 3.73
C PRO A 51 -6.88 6.70 3.52
N LYS A 52 -7.39 6.39 2.32
CA LYS A 52 -8.81 6.46 2.03
C LYS A 52 -9.34 5.04 1.82
N ILE A 53 -10.18 4.57 2.73
CA ILE A 53 -10.81 3.25 2.65
C ILE A 53 -12.29 3.40 2.36
N THR A 54 -12.79 2.55 1.48
CA THR A 54 -14.21 2.51 1.11
C THR A 54 -14.74 1.09 1.29
N PRO A 55 -15.91 0.91 1.93
CA PRO A 55 -16.57 -0.38 1.95
C PRO A 55 -17.04 -0.73 0.53
N LEU A 56 -16.77 -1.94 0.09
CA LEU A 56 -17.36 -2.49 -1.12
C LEU A 56 -18.72 -3.08 -0.74
N ALA A 57 -19.79 -2.36 -1.04
CA ALA A 57 -21.13 -2.91 -0.97
C ALA A 57 -21.24 -4.01 -2.03
N LYS A 58 -21.20 -5.28 -1.61
CA LYS A 58 -21.59 -6.38 -2.49
C LYS A 58 -23.01 -6.78 -2.18
N GLU A 59 -23.93 -6.44 -3.07
CA GLU A 59 -25.21 -7.13 -3.15
C GLU A 59 -24.92 -8.63 -3.38
N GLY A 60 -25.41 -9.49 -2.47
CA GLY A 60 -25.40 -10.95 -2.69
C GLY A 60 -24.36 -11.79 -1.93
N ILE A 61 -23.45 -11.23 -1.11
CA ILE A 61 -22.70 -12.07 -0.16
C ILE A 61 -23.61 -12.41 1.02
N LYS A 62 -24.24 -13.59 0.98
CA LYS A 62 -24.86 -14.22 2.16
C LYS A 62 -23.74 -14.58 3.14
N GLY A 63 -23.54 -13.77 4.18
CA GLY A 63 -22.51 -14.02 5.19
C GLY A 63 -21.94 -12.82 5.95
N GLY A 64 -22.39 -11.59 5.68
CA GLY A 64 -22.15 -10.44 6.58
C GLY A 64 -20.73 -9.87 6.65
N SER A 65 -19.74 -10.42 5.95
CA SER A 65 -18.37 -9.87 5.93
C SER A 65 -18.25 -8.72 4.92
N SER A 66 -18.13 -7.49 5.43
CA SER A 66 -17.82 -6.31 4.62
C SER A 66 -16.41 -6.42 4.03
N ILE A 67 -16.29 -6.26 2.71
CA ILE A 67 -15.00 -6.13 2.03
C ILE A 67 -14.61 -4.65 2.06
N TYR A 68 -13.40 -4.34 2.51
CA TYR A 68 -12.87 -2.97 2.49
C TYR A 68 -11.83 -2.82 1.37
N ILE A 69 -11.88 -1.68 0.68
CA ILE A 69 -10.96 -1.35 -0.40
C ILE A 69 -10.14 -0.13 -0.01
N LEU A 70 -8.81 -0.26 -0.04
CA LEU A 70 -7.90 0.88 0.03
C LEU A 70 -7.85 1.57 -1.34
N ASN A 71 -8.26 2.83 -1.40
CA ASN A 71 -8.32 3.60 -2.64
C ASN A 71 -6.90 4.00 -3.07
N THR A 72 -6.34 3.27 -4.03
CA THR A 72 -4.99 3.54 -4.56
C THR A 72 -4.99 4.59 -5.65
N THR A 73 -6.12 4.84 -6.32
CA THR A 73 -6.28 5.98 -7.23
C THR A 73 -6.03 7.30 -6.50
N TYR A 74 -6.57 7.46 -5.28
CA TYR A 74 -6.35 8.62 -4.43
C TYR A 74 -4.85 8.83 -4.10
N LEU A 75 -4.12 7.74 -3.84
CA LEU A 75 -2.67 7.78 -3.68
C LEU A 75 -1.98 8.31 -4.95
N PHE A 76 -2.33 7.79 -6.13
CA PHE A 76 -1.72 8.22 -7.38
C PHE A 76 -2.05 9.67 -7.75
N GLU A 77 -3.29 10.12 -7.51
CA GLU A 77 -3.67 11.53 -7.68
C GLU A 77 -2.80 12.45 -6.80
N TYR A 78 -2.57 12.07 -5.54
CA TYR A 78 -1.68 12.81 -4.66
C TYR A 78 -0.25 12.83 -5.20
N LEU A 79 0.30 11.68 -5.61
CA LEU A 79 1.66 11.60 -6.13
C LEU A 79 1.85 12.47 -7.38
N ILE A 80 0.91 12.41 -8.32
CA ILE A 80 0.94 13.18 -9.58
C ILE A 80 0.91 14.69 -9.29
N LYS A 81 0.00 15.15 -8.42
CA LYS A 81 -0.11 16.57 -8.03
C LYS A 81 1.16 17.09 -7.35
N ASN A 82 1.93 16.21 -6.71
CA ASN A 82 3.11 16.54 -5.93
C ASN A 82 4.44 16.16 -6.60
N LEU A 83 4.47 15.83 -7.91
CA LEU A 83 5.71 15.40 -8.60
C LEU A 83 6.87 16.41 -8.55
N HIS A 84 6.58 17.68 -8.29
CA HIS A 84 7.56 18.75 -8.10
C HIS A 84 8.27 18.71 -6.72
N LYS A 85 7.75 17.92 -5.76
CA LYS A 85 8.35 17.74 -4.43
C LYS A 85 9.45 16.68 -4.43
N ASP A 86 10.07 16.46 -3.27
CA ASP A 86 11.10 15.44 -3.09
C ASP A 86 10.55 14.02 -3.33
N LYS A 87 10.99 13.41 -4.43
CA LYS A 87 10.60 12.07 -4.86
C LYS A 87 10.93 10.98 -3.85
N LYS A 88 12.03 11.10 -3.10
CA LYS A 88 12.41 10.12 -2.06
C LYS A 88 11.43 10.14 -0.90
N ARG A 89 10.95 11.32 -0.55
CA ARG A 89 9.90 11.49 0.46
C ARG A 89 8.54 11.00 -0.06
N LEU A 90 8.22 11.25 -1.33
CA LEU A 90 7.00 10.71 -1.97
C LEU A 90 6.99 9.18 -1.99
N ALA A 91 8.13 8.54 -2.28
CA ALA A 91 8.29 7.09 -2.21
C ALA A 91 8.03 6.53 -0.81
N ALA A 92 8.57 7.19 0.22
CA ALA A 92 8.30 6.84 1.62
C ALA A 92 6.82 7.04 1.97
N THR A 93 6.21 8.12 1.46
CA THR A 93 4.79 8.46 1.70
C THR A 93 3.87 7.39 1.10
N ALA A 94 4.14 6.92 -0.11
CA ALA A 94 3.36 5.87 -0.74
C ALA A 94 3.44 4.53 0.02
N GLN A 95 4.61 4.16 0.51
CA GLN A 95 4.77 2.96 1.33
C GLN A 95 4.07 3.10 2.69
N LEU A 96 4.15 4.27 3.32
CA LEU A 96 3.45 4.55 4.56
C LEU A 96 1.92 4.51 4.36
N TYR A 97 1.41 5.09 3.27
CA TYR A 97 -0.01 5.06 2.91
C TYR A 97 -0.54 3.62 2.84
N LEU A 98 0.20 2.73 2.16
CA LEU A 98 -0.18 1.32 2.06
C LEU A 98 -0.17 0.64 3.43
N ALA A 99 0.88 0.85 4.24
CA ALA A 99 0.98 0.26 5.56
C ALA A 99 -0.16 0.71 6.50
N GLN A 100 -0.42 2.02 6.55
CA GLN A 100 -1.51 2.60 7.34
C GLN A 100 -2.88 2.12 6.85
N GLY A 101 -3.11 2.11 5.54
CA GLY A 101 -4.38 1.66 4.97
C GLY A 101 -4.67 0.18 5.25
N LEU A 102 -3.65 -0.68 5.15
CA LEU A 102 -3.79 -2.09 5.52
C LEU A 102 -4.09 -2.25 7.02
N GLN A 103 -3.44 -1.47 7.89
CA GLN A 103 -3.74 -1.48 9.32
C GLN A 103 -5.17 -1.05 9.64
N GLU A 104 -5.68 -0.03 8.96
CA GLU A 104 -7.03 0.45 9.17
C GLU A 104 -8.07 -0.59 8.69
N ILE A 105 -7.81 -1.27 7.56
CA ILE A 105 -8.62 -2.43 7.13
C ILE A 105 -8.60 -3.54 8.20
N ILE A 106 -7.43 -3.89 8.72
CA ILE A 106 -7.30 -4.87 9.79
C ILE A 106 -8.13 -4.46 11.01
N ASN A 107 -8.04 -3.21 11.45
CA ASN A 107 -8.83 -2.71 12.59
C ASN A 107 -10.34 -2.81 12.33
N LEU A 108 -10.79 -2.45 11.12
CA LEU A 108 -12.19 -2.54 10.72
C LEU A 108 -12.70 -3.99 10.68
N GLN A 109 -11.82 -4.97 10.40
CA GLN A 109 -12.15 -6.39 10.36
C GLN A 109 -12.02 -7.08 11.73
N SER A 110 -11.06 -6.66 12.56
CA SER A 110 -10.80 -7.22 13.88
C SER A 110 -11.59 -6.54 15.01
N ALA A 111 -12.40 -5.53 14.71
CA ALA A 111 -13.27 -4.86 15.69
C ALA A 111 -14.21 -5.84 16.44
N THR A 112 -14.47 -7.01 15.87
CA THR A 112 -15.40 -8.02 16.41
C THR A 112 -14.72 -9.22 17.08
N SER A 113 -13.39 -9.39 16.99
CA SER A 113 -12.70 -10.53 17.61
C SER A 113 -11.18 -10.35 17.67
N SER A 114 -10.56 -10.87 18.74
CA SER A 114 -9.10 -10.99 18.85
C SER A 114 -8.59 -11.93 17.74
N THR A 115 -8.03 -11.34 16.70
CA THR A 115 -7.56 -12.07 15.51
C THR A 115 -6.05 -11.98 15.45
N GLN A 116 -5.38 -13.12 15.32
CA GLN A 116 -3.96 -13.15 15.06
C GLN A 116 -3.68 -12.63 13.64
N ILE A 117 -2.90 -11.57 13.54
CA ILE A 117 -2.52 -10.95 12.26
C ILE A 117 -1.17 -11.53 11.83
N ILE A 118 -1.09 -12.04 10.59
CA ILE A 118 0.13 -12.59 10.01
C ILE A 118 0.47 -11.79 8.75
N LEU A 119 1.64 -11.16 8.73
CA LEU A 119 2.20 -10.50 7.55
C LEU A 119 3.09 -11.50 6.78
N SER A 120 2.75 -11.77 5.52
CA SER A 120 3.48 -12.72 4.67
C SER A 120 3.50 -12.28 3.19
N GLY A 121 4.12 -13.07 2.31
CA GLY A 121 4.21 -12.83 0.87
C GLY A 121 5.28 -11.80 0.48
N GLY A 122 5.31 -11.40 -0.80
CA GLY A 122 6.39 -10.54 -1.32
C GLY A 122 6.47 -9.15 -0.67
N ILE A 123 5.38 -8.66 -0.08
CA ILE A 123 5.32 -7.36 0.59
C ILE A 123 5.98 -7.39 1.98
N SER A 124 6.02 -8.54 2.67
CA SER A 124 6.64 -8.66 3.98
C SER A 124 8.16 -8.48 3.94
N ASN A 125 8.75 -8.52 2.75
CA ASN A 125 10.16 -8.23 2.53
C ASN A 125 10.46 -6.73 2.51
N ASN A 126 9.43 -5.87 2.38
CA ASN A 126 9.61 -4.43 2.37
C ASN A 126 9.80 -3.92 3.80
N LYS A 127 11.00 -3.42 4.13
CA LYS A 127 11.34 -3.07 5.51
C LYS A 127 10.56 -1.87 6.04
N ILE A 128 10.10 -0.97 5.18
CA ILE A 128 9.31 0.19 5.62
C ILE A 128 7.93 -0.27 6.09
N ILE A 129 7.29 -1.15 5.32
CA ILE A 129 5.98 -1.71 5.64
C ILE A 129 6.09 -2.68 6.83
N SER A 130 7.04 -3.61 6.82
CA SER A 130 7.18 -4.59 7.91
C SER A 130 7.51 -3.92 9.24
N LYS A 131 8.42 -2.94 9.25
CA LYS A 131 8.70 -2.16 10.48
C LYS A 131 7.50 -1.38 10.99
N TYR A 132 6.62 -0.91 10.10
CA TYR A 132 5.40 -0.24 10.52
C TYR A 132 4.52 -1.17 11.37
N PHE A 133 4.37 -2.43 10.93
CA PHE A 133 3.60 -3.43 11.66
C PHE A 133 4.33 -3.97 12.91
N GLU A 134 5.66 -4.13 12.88
CA GLU A 134 6.44 -4.55 14.05
C GLU A 134 6.40 -3.51 15.19
N ASN A 135 6.46 -2.21 14.84
CA ASN A 135 6.45 -1.13 15.83
C ASN A 135 5.06 -0.90 16.43
N LYS A 136 3.99 -1.32 15.75
CA LYS A 136 2.64 -1.36 16.33
C LYS A 136 2.47 -2.67 17.10
N LYS A 137 2.78 -2.64 18.41
CA LYS A 137 2.37 -3.73 19.31
C LYS A 137 0.85 -3.91 19.21
N PRO A 138 0.34 -5.15 19.18
CA PRO A 138 -1.09 -5.39 19.31
C PRO A 138 -1.53 -4.90 20.70
N GLY A 139 -2.31 -3.82 20.76
CA GLY A 139 -2.91 -3.32 22.00
C GLY A 139 -2.70 -1.84 22.36
N SER A 140 -1.91 -1.04 21.63
CA SER A 140 -1.83 0.41 21.90
C SER A 140 -2.87 1.17 21.07
N SER A 141 -4.02 1.38 21.70
CA SER A 141 -5.05 2.38 21.32
C SER A 141 -4.59 3.76 21.73
#